data_AF-A0A7C4B4B4-F1
#
_entry.id   AF-A0A7C4B4B4-F1
#
_cell.length_a   1.000
_cell.length_b   1.000
_cell.length_c   1.000
_cell.angle_alpha   90.00
_cell.angle_beta   90.00
_cell.angle_gamma   90.00
#
_symmetry.space_group_name_H-M   'P 1'
#
loop_
_entity.id
_entity.type
_entity.pdbx_description
1 polymer ?
#
loop_
_entity_poly.entity_id
_entity_poly.type
_entity_poly.pdbx_seq_one_letter_code
_entity_poly.pdbx_strand_id
1 'polypeptide(L)'
;MCALNRPLKKATKREVAYRIFSFELVDTQYEERGESTGTESAQNIDEGITKIPNFVITPTGLRANRVLIIGKLIAKSQLGERDMWKCEISDGLGTFYVITGAYQGQPLEFVKKVNPPEFVFLTGKIKTYQPDNSNRIYISIRPEIMTRSNREMYYYWLLQSAKALLRRIDCLSNLGQMEPGTSENLQALGFRKSEAENALRAKEHYGINTELLERYRELAANALRIVTGEDLIEIPEAKRKAEQYPAEDMDVWEGTEPHPSEAPGVREGAEAQAPFSGTASPKSLHGKEESGVREGVEPHPEESEVLNENNLSDEESAVYEIIKSFDEEGVNINELADMSEISRPHLDDIIASLLRRHLLEEPEPDIFRVIQWEENEEEM
;
A
#
# COMPACT_ATOMS: atom_id res chain seq x y z
N MET A 1 -13.64 -51.49 -1.81
CA MET A 1 -14.48 -50.40 -2.37
C MET A 1 -14.59 -49.28 -1.35
N CYS A 2 -14.85 -48.06 -1.83
CA CYS A 2 -14.89 -46.77 -1.13
C CYS A 2 -13.56 -46.03 -0.99
N ALA A 3 -13.07 -45.57 -2.15
CA ALA A 3 -12.28 -44.34 -2.22
C ALA A 3 -13.16 -43.18 -1.74
N LEU A 4 -12.77 -42.55 -0.63
CA LEU A 4 -13.31 -41.26 -0.17
C LEU A 4 -12.80 -40.18 -1.12
N ASN A 5 -13.44 -40.07 -2.29
CA ASN A 5 -13.21 -38.98 -3.22
C ASN A 5 -13.97 -37.75 -2.70
N ARG A 6 -13.43 -37.10 -1.65
CA ARG A 6 -13.93 -35.82 -1.18
C ARG A 6 -13.56 -34.77 -2.22
N PRO A 7 -14.51 -34.12 -2.91
CA PRO A 7 -14.17 -33.08 -3.87
C PRO A 7 -13.45 -31.96 -3.14
N LEU A 8 -12.26 -31.59 -3.62
CA LEU A 8 -11.56 -30.40 -3.17
C LEU A 8 -12.51 -29.20 -3.42
N LYS A 9 -12.96 -28.54 -2.35
CA LYS A 9 -13.69 -27.27 -2.47
C LYS A 9 -12.79 -26.33 -3.28
N LYS A 10 -13.26 -25.92 -4.47
CA LYS A 10 -12.58 -24.96 -5.33
C LYS A 10 -12.30 -23.71 -4.50
N ALA A 11 -11.03 -23.37 -4.30
CA ALA A 11 -10.66 -22.22 -3.48
C ALA A 11 -11.30 -20.97 -4.08
N THR A 12 -12.11 -20.26 -3.29
CA THR A 12 -12.64 -18.96 -3.67
C THR A 12 -11.45 -18.03 -3.92
N LYS A 13 -11.39 -17.44 -5.12
CA LYS A 13 -10.33 -16.51 -5.50
C LYS A 13 -10.37 -15.34 -4.51
N ARG A 14 -9.29 -15.13 -3.76
CA ARG A 14 -9.19 -13.99 -2.85
C ARG A 14 -9.15 -12.70 -3.68
N GLU A 15 -10.00 -11.74 -3.33
CA GLU A 15 -9.97 -10.41 -3.94
C GLU A 15 -8.64 -9.71 -3.69
N VAL A 16 -8.23 -8.87 -4.64
CA VAL A 16 -7.00 -8.09 -4.55
C VAL A 16 -7.12 -7.03 -3.46
N ALA A 17 -6.06 -6.87 -2.67
CA ALA A 17 -5.94 -5.77 -1.72
C ALA A 17 -5.37 -4.55 -2.46
N TYR A 18 -6.19 -3.54 -2.67
CA TYR A 18 -5.81 -2.34 -3.41
C TYR A 18 -5.14 -1.30 -2.51
N ARG A 19 -4.15 -0.61 -3.04
CA ARG A 19 -3.63 0.63 -2.44
C ARG A 19 -4.60 1.76 -2.75
N ILE A 20 -4.95 2.52 -1.73
CA ILE A 20 -5.93 3.60 -1.79
C ILE A 20 -5.59 4.61 -0.71
N PHE A 21 -5.78 5.90 -0.99
CA PHE A 21 -5.67 6.94 0.02
C PHE A 21 -6.95 7.06 0.86
N SER A 22 -6.79 7.57 2.07
CA SER A 22 -7.88 7.76 3.01
C SER A 22 -8.98 8.66 2.44
N PHE A 23 -8.61 9.75 1.77
CA PHE A 23 -9.57 10.69 1.17
C PHE A 23 -10.46 10.04 0.11
N GLU A 24 -9.96 9.05 -0.64
CA GLU A 24 -10.76 8.34 -1.65
C GLU A 24 -11.85 7.51 -0.99
N LEU A 25 -11.55 6.89 0.15
CA LEU A 25 -12.54 6.16 0.94
C LEU A 25 -13.53 7.11 1.62
N VAL A 26 -13.07 8.27 2.10
CA VAL A 26 -13.98 9.27 2.71
C VAL A 26 -15.01 9.77 1.71
N ASP A 27 -14.58 10.08 0.49
CA ASP A 27 -15.48 10.62 -0.54
C ASP A 27 -16.39 9.54 -1.17
N THR A 28 -16.23 8.27 -0.78
CA THR A 28 -17.02 7.15 -1.31
C THR A 28 -18.43 7.13 -0.71
N GLN A 29 -19.44 7.12 -1.58
CA GLN A 29 -20.87 7.07 -1.22
C GLN A 29 -21.63 5.96 -1.96
N TYR A 30 -20.92 5.05 -2.63
CA TYR A 30 -21.53 3.97 -3.39
C TYR A 30 -20.95 2.59 -3.01
N GLU A 31 -21.85 1.69 -2.63
CA GLU A 31 -21.58 0.26 -2.40
C GLU A 31 -22.29 -0.58 -3.47
N GLU A 32 -21.53 -1.48 -4.10
CA GLU A 32 -22.02 -2.45 -5.07
C GLU A 32 -21.95 -3.85 -4.44
N ARG A 33 -23.08 -4.56 -4.42
CA ARG A 33 -23.05 -5.99 -4.09
C ARG A 33 -22.51 -6.76 -5.29
N GLY A 34 -21.50 -7.59 -5.07
CA GLY A 34 -20.99 -8.47 -6.10
C GLY A 34 -22.06 -9.41 -6.64
N GLU A 35 -21.81 -10.00 -7.79
CA GLU A 35 -22.63 -11.08 -8.30
C GLU A 35 -22.18 -12.40 -7.65
N SER A 36 -23.12 -13.28 -7.29
CA SER A 36 -22.73 -14.66 -7.05
C SER A 36 -22.22 -15.19 -8.38
N THR A 37 -20.92 -15.50 -8.47
CA THR A 37 -20.37 -16.13 -9.67
C THR A 37 -21.17 -17.42 -9.89
N GLY A 38 -22.02 -17.45 -10.92
CA GLY A 38 -23.05 -18.45 -11.21
C GLY A 38 -22.55 -19.85 -11.55
N THR A 39 -21.56 -20.36 -10.82
CA THR A 39 -21.21 -21.79 -10.78
C THR A 39 -21.83 -22.51 -9.58
N GLU A 40 -22.55 -21.78 -8.72
CA GLU A 40 -23.37 -22.36 -7.67
C GLU A 40 -24.83 -22.06 -8.00
N SER A 41 -25.43 -22.99 -8.74
CA SER A 41 -26.88 -23.05 -8.93
C SER A 41 -27.56 -22.91 -7.57
N ALA A 42 -28.62 -22.11 -7.50
CA ALA A 42 -29.47 -21.84 -6.34
C ALA A 42 -30.19 -23.09 -5.77
N GLN A 43 -29.67 -24.29 -5.97
CA GLN A 43 -30.22 -25.58 -5.58
C GLN A 43 -29.33 -26.36 -4.58
N ASN A 44 -28.18 -25.83 -4.17
CA ASN A 44 -27.41 -26.37 -3.03
C ASN A 44 -27.39 -25.34 -1.90
N ILE A 45 -28.57 -25.03 -1.37
CA ILE A 45 -28.74 -24.28 -0.12
C ILE A 45 -28.73 -25.33 1.00
N ASP A 46 -27.55 -25.85 1.31
CA ASP A 46 -27.33 -26.63 2.53
C ASP A 46 -26.17 -25.96 3.30
N GLU A 47 -26.57 -25.25 4.36
CA GLU A 47 -25.78 -24.81 5.52
C GLU A 47 -24.29 -24.43 5.30
N GLY A 48 -24.04 -23.34 4.56
CA GLY A 48 -22.65 -22.85 4.45
C GLY A 48 -22.38 -21.58 3.64
N ILE A 49 -23.33 -20.64 3.60
CA ILE A 49 -23.22 -19.23 3.17
C ILE A 49 -22.10 -18.94 2.14
N THR A 50 -22.39 -19.06 0.85
CA THR A 50 -21.61 -18.38 -0.20
C THR A 50 -21.84 -16.86 -0.05
N LYS A 51 -21.05 -16.23 0.82
CA LYS A 51 -21.16 -14.79 1.09
C LYS A 51 -20.75 -14.02 -0.16
N ILE A 52 -21.71 -13.31 -0.74
CA ILE A 52 -21.50 -12.39 -1.84
C ILE A 52 -20.58 -11.25 -1.34
N PRO A 53 -19.45 -10.96 -2.00
CA PRO A 53 -18.56 -9.87 -1.61
C PRO A 53 -19.21 -8.51 -1.89
N ASN A 54 -19.06 -7.57 -0.94
CA ASN A 54 -19.48 -6.19 -1.12
C ASN A 54 -18.29 -5.36 -1.58
N PHE A 55 -18.47 -4.57 -2.63
CA PHE A 55 -17.45 -3.66 -3.13
C PHE A 55 -17.88 -2.24 -2.89
N VAL A 56 -16.91 -1.36 -2.65
CA VAL A 56 -17.15 0.07 -2.78
C VAL A 56 -16.57 0.54 -4.10
N ILE A 57 -17.19 1.56 -4.68
CA ILE A 57 -16.65 2.25 -5.85
C ILE A 57 -16.32 3.67 -5.44
N THR A 58 -15.05 4.05 -5.52
CA THR A 58 -14.60 5.40 -5.19
C THR A 58 -14.98 6.39 -6.29
N PRO A 59 -15.03 7.70 -6.00
CA PRO A 59 -15.17 8.74 -7.02
C PRO A 59 -14.06 8.71 -8.08
N THR A 60 -12.88 8.20 -7.70
CA THR A 60 -11.73 8.01 -8.58
C THR A 60 -11.83 6.75 -9.43
N GLY A 61 -12.91 5.95 -9.36
CA GLY A 61 -13.08 4.77 -10.21
C GLY A 61 -12.35 3.51 -9.71
N LEU A 62 -12.00 3.44 -8.43
CA LEU A 62 -11.52 2.19 -7.82
C LEU A 62 -12.69 1.36 -7.31
N ARG A 63 -12.80 0.11 -7.75
CA ARG A 63 -13.72 -0.88 -7.19
C ARG A 63 -12.97 -1.81 -6.23
N ALA A 64 -13.22 -1.69 -4.93
CA ALA A 64 -12.45 -2.41 -3.91
C ALA A 64 -13.32 -3.11 -2.85
N ASN A 65 -12.93 -4.33 -2.47
CA ASN A 65 -13.41 -5.03 -1.27
C ASN A 65 -12.32 -5.10 -0.19
N ARG A 66 -11.05 -5.18 -0.62
CA ARG A 66 -9.87 -5.28 0.25
C ARG A 66 -8.90 -4.15 -0.05
N VAL A 67 -8.22 -3.71 1.00
CA VAL A 67 -7.22 -2.64 0.94
C VAL A 67 -5.89 -3.10 1.49
N LEU A 68 -4.83 -2.48 0.99
CA LEU A 68 -3.47 -2.55 1.53
C LEU A 68 -3.07 -1.12 1.88
N ILE A 69 -2.78 -0.88 3.15
CA ILE A 69 -2.47 0.44 3.70
C ILE A 69 -1.14 0.37 4.44
N ILE A 70 -0.31 1.40 4.26
CA ILE A 70 0.79 1.68 5.16
C ILE A 70 0.63 3.12 5.63
N GLY A 71 0.70 3.34 6.93
CA GLY A 71 0.52 4.67 7.51
C GLY A 71 0.96 4.72 8.97
N LYS A 72 0.82 5.89 9.58
CA LYS A 72 1.18 6.13 10.97
C LYS A 72 -0.05 5.90 11.85
N LEU A 73 0.01 4.90 12.73
CA LEU A 73 -0.99 4.73 13.78
C LEU A 73 -0.87 5.90 14.75
N ILE A 74 -1.84 6.80 14.75
CA ILE A 74 -1.82 8.04 15.56
C ILE A 74 -2.64 7.93 16.84
N ALA A 75 -3.69 7.10 16.84
CA ALA A 75 -4.50 6.86 18.02
C ALA A 75 -5.07 5.44 18.02
N LYS A 76 -5.30 4.91 19.22
CA LYS A 76 -6.08 3.69 19.44
C LYS A 76 -6.97 3.87 20.67
N SER A 77 -8.19 3.34 20.62
CA SER A 77 -9.12 3.32 21.74
C SER A 77 -9.86 2.00 21.79
N GLN A 78 -10.16 1.54 23.01
CA GLN A 78 -11.05 0.40 23.20
C GLN A 78 -12.50 0.87 23.03
N LEU A 79 -13.31 0.09 22.32
CA LEU A 79 -14.73 0.35 22.11
C LEU A 79 -15.55 -0.54 23.05
N GLY A 80 -16.24 0.08 24.01
CA GLY A 80 -17.08 -0.61 24.99
C GLY A 80 -16.32 -1.60 25.89
N GLU A 81 -17.07 -2.56 26.47
CA GLU A 81 -16.53 -3.56 27.41
C GLU A 81 -15.91 -4.79 26.74
N ARG A 82 -16.15 -5.00 25.44
CA ARG A 82 -15.60 -6.13 24.68
C ARG A 82 -14.16 -5.82 24.22
N ASP A 83 -13.45 -6.86 23.79
CA ASP A 83 -12.12 -6.76 23.14
C ASP A 83 -12.23 -6.18 21.71
N MET A 84 -12.90 -5.03 21.56
CA MET A 84 -12.99 -4.28 20.32
C MET A 84 -12.11 -3.05 20.42
N TRP A 85 -11.34 -2.78 19.37
CA TRP A 85 -10.46 -1.63 19.33
C TRP A 85 -10.64 -0.86 18.04
N LYS A 86 -10.71 0.47 18.17
CA LYS A 86 -10.63 1.43 17.09
C LYS A 86 -9.20 1.91 16.98
N CYS A 87 -8.68 1.96 15.76
CA CYS A 87 -7.38 2.51 15.43
C CYS A 87 -7.55 3.60 14.37
N GLU A 88 -6.81 4.68 14.53
CA GLU A 88 -6.71 5.79 13.59
C GLU A 88 -5.34 5.75 12.94
N ILE A 89 -5.30 5.48 11.64
CA ILE A 89 -4.05 5.39 10.86
C ILE A 89 -4.02 6.55 9.87
N SER A 90 -3.07 7.45 10.03
CA SER A 90 -2.86 8.58 9.12
C SER A 90 -1.99 8.17 7.93
N ASP A 91 -2.40 8.55 6.73
CA ASP A 91 -1.57 8.48 5.51
C ASP A 91 -0.91 9.82 5.17
N GLY A 92 -1.02 10.83 6.04
CA GLY A 92 -0.55 12.19 5.82
C GLY A 92 -1.53 13.07 5.03
N LEU A 93 -2.53 12.47 4.37
CA LEU A 93 -3.59 13.15 3.63
C LEU A 93 -4.97 12.98 4.26
N GLY A 94 -5.07 12.19 5.31
CA GLY A 94 -6.26 11.95 6.11
C GLY A 94 -6.08 10.70 6.97
N THR A 95 -7.20 10.13 7.42
CA THR A 95 -7.18 9.07 8.43
C THR A 95 -8.07 7.90 8.01
N PHE A 96 -7.51 6.70 8.07
CA PHE A 96 -8.24 5.44 8.02
C PHE A 96 -8.75 5.06 9.41
N TYR A 97 -9.99 4.60 9.48
CA TYR A 97 -10.57 4.02 10.67
C TYR A 97 -10.58 2.51 10.57
N VAL A 98 -9.84 1.88 11.48
CA VAL A 98 -9.66 0.43 11.52
C VAL A 98 -10.30 -0.10 12.78
N ILE A 99 -11.10 -1.17 12.64
CA ILE A 99 -11.83 -1.74 13.76
C ILE A 99 -11.55 -3.22 13.84
N THR A 100 -10.88 -3.57 14.93
CA THR A 100 -10.57 -4.95 15.27
C THR A 100 -11.53 -5.46 16.33
N GLY A 101 -12.12 -6.64 16.08
CA GLY A 101 -13.00 -7.32 17.03
C GLY A 101 -12.28 -8.47 17.75
N ALA A 102 -12.94 -9.03 18.77
CA ALA A 102 -12.39 -10.07 19.65
C ALA A 102 -11.85 -11.32 18.91
N TYR A 103 -12.42 -11.66 17.74
CA TYR A 103 -12.06 -12.86 16.97
C TYR A 103 -10.97 -12.63 15.92
N GLN A 104 -10.39 -11.42 15.84
CA GLN A 104 -9.36 -11.08 14.87
C GLN A 104 -7.98 -11.30 15.48
N GLY A 105 -7.59 -12.57 15.64
CA GLY A 105 -6.43 -13.00 16.44
C GLY A 105 -5.17 -12.16 16.24
N GLN A 106 -4.54 -12.21 15.06
CA GLN A 106 -3.28 -11.50 14.81
C GLN A 106 -3.42 -9.97 14.89
N PRO A 107 -4.41 -9.31 14.25
CA PRO A 107 -4.60 -7.88 14.36
C PRO A 107 -4.89 -7.38 15.78
N LEU A 108 -5.75 -8.08 16.54
CA LEU A 108 -6.10 -7.69 17.90
C LEU A 108 -4.90 -7.75 18.85
N GLU A 109 -4.13 -8.84 18.77
CA GLU A 109 -2.90 -9.01 19.56
C GLU A 109 -1.86 -7.91 19.25
N PHE A 110 -1.77 -7.51 17.98
CA PHE A 110 -0.93 -6.40 17.56
C PHE A 110 -1.41 -5.08 18.16
N VAL A 111 -2.69 -4.75 18.00
CA VAL A 111 -3.30 -3.49 18.47
C VAL A 111 -3.18 -3.33 19.99
N LYS A 112 -3.34 -4.41 20.75
CA LYS A 112 -3.16 -4.39 22.21
C LYS A 112 -1.74 -3.98 22.62
N LYS A 113 -0.71 -4.41 21.88
CA LYS A 113 0.71 -4.23 22.23
C LYS A 113 1.37 -2.98 21.64
N VAL A 114 0.92 -2.51 20.48
CA VAL A 114 1.53 -1.37 19.79
C VAL A 114 1.17 -0.05 20.48
N ASN A 115 2.12 0.88 20.61
CA ASN A 115 1.88 2.21 21.16
C ASN A 115 2.00 3.25 20.04
N PRO A 116 0.98 4.10 19.82
CA PRO A 116 1.10 5.26 18.92
C PRO A 116 2.16 6.26 19.44
N PRO A 117 2.88 6.98 18.55
CA PRO A 117 2.87 6.84 17.10
C PRO A 117 3.75 5.68 16.59
N GLU A 118 3.26 4.90 15.63
CA GLU A 118 4.01 3.78 15.03
C GLU A 118 3.65 3.60 13.55
N PHE A 119 4.61 3.25 12.69
CA PHE A 119 4.29 2.87 11.31
C PHE A 119 3.68 1.49 11.27
N VAL A 120 2.56 1.34 10.57
CA VAL A 120 1.81 0.08 10.50
C VAL A 120 1.51 -0.30 9.07
N PHE A 121 1.69 -1.58 8.75
CA PHE A 121 1.21 -2.20 7.54
C PHE A 121 -0.11 -2.90 7.86
N LEU A 122 -1.09 -2.74 6.99
CA LEU A 122 -2.41 -3.33 7.15
C LEU A 122 -2.92 -3.88 5.82
N THR A 123 -3.50 -5.08 5.87
CA THR A 123 -4.47 -5.53 4.87
C THR A 123 -5.81 -5.75 5.56
N GLY A 124 -6.90 -5.39 4.89
CA GLY A 124 -8.21 -5.50 5.51
C GLY A 124 -9.36 -5.43 4.52
N LYS A 125 -10.54 -5.81 4.99
CA LYS A 125 -11.79 -5.70 4.25
C LYS A 125 -12.46 -4.37 4.54
N ILE A 126 -12.93 -3.71 3.50
CA ILE A 126 -13.74 -2.51 3.61
C ILE A 126 -15.11 -2.92 4.19
N LYS A 127 -15.60 -2.13 5.14
CA LYS A 127 -16.91 -2.27 5.76
C LYS A 127 -17.61 -0.93 5.72
N THR A 128 -18.77 -0.90 5.11
CA THR A 128 -19.67 0.25 5.07
C THR A 128 -20.65 0.18 6.23
N TYR A 129 -21.01 1.34 6.75
CA TYR A 129 -22.04 1.53 7.75
C TYR A 129 -22.83 2.77 7.39
N GLN A 130 -24.15 2.65 7.34
CA GLN A 130 -25.05 3.78 7.10
C GLN A 130 -26.02 3.84 8.27
N PRO A 131 -25.98 4.88 9.11
CA PRO A 131 -26.97 5.08 10.17
C PRO A 131 -28.34 5.34 9.58
N ASP A 132 -29.40 4.86 10.24
CA ASP A 132 -30.78 5.04 9.77
C ASP A 132 -31.19 6.52 9.63
N ASN A 133 -30.56 7.41 10.42
CA ASN A 133 -30.82 8.84 10.44
C ASN A 133 -29.95 9.65 9.46
N SER A 134 -29.10 8.99 8.67
CA SER A 134 -28.14 9.66 7.79
C SER A 134 -28.12 9.03 6.40
N ASN A 135 -28.08 9.89 5.37
CA ASN A 135 -27.84 9.46 3.99
C ASN A 135 -26.35 9.26 3.70
N ARG A 136 -25.47 9.42 4.69
CA ARG A 136 -24.02 9.26 4.52
C ARG A 136 -23.60 7.83 4.79
N ILE A 137 -22.76 7.30 3.92
CA ILE A 137 -22.06 6.05 4.14
C ILE A 137 -20.74 6.34 4.85
N TYR A 138 -20.52 5.66 5.97
CA TYR A 138 -19.26 5.65 6.69
C TYR A 138 -18.46 4.39 6.37
N ILE A 139 -17.14 4.51 6.25
CA ILE A 139 -16.27 3.40 5.87
C ILE A 139 -15.25 3.09 6.97
N SER A 140 -15.26 1.85 7.44
CA SER A 140 -14.18 1.31 8.26
C SER A 140 -13.45 0.18 7.54
N ILE A 141 -12.31 -0.18 8.09
CA ILE A 141 -11.53 -1.32 7.63
C ILE A 141 -11.48 -2.35 8.74
N ARG A 142 -11.90 -3.57 8.41
CA ARG A 142 -11.70 -4.75 9.22
C ARG A 142 -10.32 -5.34 8.90
N PRO A 143 -9.33 -5.27 9.80
CA PRO A 143 -8.01 -5.79 9.52
C PRO A 143 -8.04 -7.32 9.40
N GLU A 144 -7.32 -7.84 8.43
CA GLU A 144 -7.01 -9.26 8.28
C GLU A 144 -5.58 -9.54 8.77
N ILE A 145 -4.66 -8.61 8.50
CA ILE A 145 -3.27 -8.62 8.98
C ILE A 145 -2.91 -7.18 9.36
N MET A 146 -2.26 -7.01 10.51
CA MET A 146 -1.72 -5.72 10.94
C MET A 146 -0.35 -5.90 11.61
N THR A 147 0.71 -5.26 11.10
CA THR A 147 2.09 -5.42 11.60
C THR A 147 2.79 -4.08 11.68
N ARG A 148 3.93 -4.01 12.41
CA ARG A 148 4.81 -2.84 12.33
C ARG A 148 5.37 -2.72 10.91
N SER A 149 5.61 -1.49 10.50
CA SER A 149 6.27 -1.12 9.26
C SER A 149 7.31 -0.04 9.56
N ASN A 150 7.86 0.59 8.52
CA ASN A 150 8.84 1.65 8.64
C ASN A 150 8.54 2.76 7.63
N ARG A 151 9.34 3.83 7.70
CA ARG A 151 9.16 5.01 6.86
C ARG A 151 9.40 4.70 5.39
N GLU A 152 10.37 3.85 5.08
CA GLU A 152 10.74 3.47 3.72
C GLU A 152 9.59 2.76 3.01
N MET A 153 8.95 1.81 3.70
CA MET A 153 7.76 1.12 3.18
C MET A 153 6.56 2.05 3.06
N TYR A 154 6.41 3.01 3.99
CA TYR A 154 5.38 4.05 3.90
C TYR A 154 5.57 4.93 2.65
N TYR A 155 6.78 5.40 2.38
CA TYR A 155 7.09 6.19 1.18
C TYR A 155 6.89 5.39 -0.11
N TYR A 156 7.33 4.13 -0.13
CA TYR A 156 7.06 3.25 -1.25
C TYR A 156 5.55 3.07 -1.47
N TRP A 157 4.78 2.90 -0.41
CA TRP A 157 3.33 2.82 -0.49
C TRP A 157 2.72 4.12 -1.04
N LEU A 158 3.14 5.30 -0.57
CA LEU A 158 2.68 6.60 -1.07
C LEU A 158 2.91 6.72 -2.57
N LEU A 159 4.12 6.44 -3.05
CA LEU A 159 4.48 6.53 -4.46
C LEU A 159 3.60 5.61 -5.32
N GLN A 160 3.43 4.36 -4.88
CA GLN A 160 2.61 3.37 -5.61
C GLN A 160 1.12 3.72 -5.57
N SER A 161 0.63 4.27 -4.46
CA SER A 161 -0.75 4.77 -4.32
C SER A 161 -1.00 5.97 -5.24
N ALA A 162 -0.07 6.93 -5.27
CA ALA A 162 -0.14 8.11 -6.14
C ALA A 162 -0.14 7.70 -7.62
N LYS A 163 0.77 6.81 -8.03
CA LYS A 163 0.81 6.25 -9.40
C LYS A 163 -0.52 5.58 -9.77
N ALA A 164 -1.08 4.77 -8.87
CA ALA A 164 -2.35 4.09 -9.11
C ALA A 164 -3.53 5.07 -9.19
N LEU A 165 -3.54 6.12 -8.37
CA LEU A 165 -4.55 7.17 -8.38
C LEU A 165 -4.49 7.98 -9.68
N LEU A 166 -3.31 8.47 -10.06
CA LEU A 166 -3.10 9.24 -11.29
C LEU A 166 -3.56 8.46 -12.52
N ARG A 167 -3.23 7.16 -12.61
CA ARG A 167 -3.73 6.29 -13.68
C ARG A 167 -5.26 6.25 -13.76
N ARG A 168 -5.96 6.25 -12.62
CA ARG A 168 -7.43 6.27 -12.61
C ARG A 168 -7.98 7.65 -12.99
N ILE A 169 -7.35 8.73 -12.54
CA ILE A 169 -7.69 10.10 -12.94
C ILE A 169 -7.54 10.25 -14.45
N ASP A 170 -6.47 9.72 -15.05
CA ASP A 170 -6.27 9.76 -16.50
C ASP A 170 -7.38 9.00 -17.23
N CYS A 171 -7.78 7.83 -16.72
CA CYS A 171 -8.90 7.06 -17.27
C CYS A 171 -10.21 7.87 -17.26
N LEU A 172 -10.54 8.51 -16.12
CA LEU A 172 -11.73 9.35 -15.97
C LEU A 172 -11.66 10.62 -16.84
N SER A 173 -10.48 11.22 -16.96
CA SER A 173 -10.24 12.40 -17.79
C SER A 173 -10.48 12.09 -19.27
N ASN A 174 -9.94 10.97 -19.77
CA ASN A 174 -10.18 10.50 -21.14
C ASN A 174 -11.68 10.17 -21.35
N LEU A 175 -12.31 9.51 -20.38
CA LEU A 175 -13.75 9.20 -20.44
C LEU A 175 -14.64 10.45 -20.49
N GLY A 176 -14.20 11.57 -19.89
CA GLY A 176 -14.89 12.85 -19.93
C GLY A 176 -14.75 13.60 -21.25
N GLN A 177 -13.72 13.28 -22.05
CA GLN A 177 -13.43 13.94 -23.34
C GLN A 177 -13.99 13.18 -24.56
N MET A 178 -14.45 11.94 -24.36
CA MET A 178 -14.97 11.07 -25.43
C MET A 178 -16.50 11.15 -25.54
N GLU A 179 -17.00 11.14 -26.79
CA GLU A 179 -18.43 10.97 -27.09
C GLU A 179 -18.64 9.97 -28.25
N PRO A 180 -19.20 8.76 -27.99
CA PRO A 180 -19.55 8.22 -26.68
C PRO A 180 -18.31 7.73 -25.90
N GLY A 181 -18.30 8.00 -24.60
CA GLY A 181 -17.32 7.39 -23.68
C GLY A 181 -17.69 5.93 -23.38
N THR A 182 -16.97 4.97 -23.98
CA THR A 182 -17.22 3.53 -23.82
C THR A 182 -16.01 2.80 -23.24
N SER A 183 -16.25 1.58 -22.75
CA SER A 183 -15.19 0.72 -22.21
C SER A 183 -14.18 0.33 -23.29
N GLU A 184 -14.64 0.12 -24.52
CA GLU A 184 -13.81 -0.25 -25.66
C GLU A 184 -12.87 0.89 -26.06
N ASN A 185 -13.35 2.13 -26.05
CA ASN A 185 -12.54 3.30 -26.39
C ASN A 185 -11.42 3.54 -25.36
N LEU A 186 -11.71 3.34 -24.07
CA LEU A 186 -10.69 3.41 -23.03
C LEU A 186 -9.68 2.26 -23.14
N GLN A 187 -10.14 1.05 -23.48
CA GLN A 187 -9.22 -0.08 -23.71
C GLN A 187 -8.28 0.16 -24.90
N ALA A 188 -8.74 0.83 -25.95
CA ALA A 188 -7.90 1.23 -27.08
C ALA A 188 -6.78 2.22 -26.70
N LEU A 189 -6.93 2.95 -25.59
CA LEU A 189 -5.89 3.82 -25.00
C LEU A 189 -4.96 3.07 -24.01
N GLY A 190 -5.12 1.76 -23.84
CA GLY A 190 -4.28 0.96 -22.94
C GLY A 190 -4.79 0.86 -21.49
N PHE A 191 -6.03 1.27 -21.21
CA PHE A 191 -6.67 0.97 -19.93
C PHE A 191 -7.14 -0.49 -19.89
N ARG A 192 -7.02 -1.15 -18.74
CA ARG A 192 -7.54 -2.51 -18.57
C ARG A 192 -9.06 -2.47 -18.60
N LYS A 193 -9.69 -3.54 -19.07
CA LYS A 193 -11.15 -3.69 -19.06
C LYS A 193 -11.78 -3.33 -17.70
N SER A 194 -11.21 -3.81 -16.60
CA SER A 194 -11.69 -3.49 -15.25
C SER A 194 -11.56 -2.01 -14.90
N GLU A 195 -10.50 -1.32 -15.34
CA GLU A 195 -10.31 0.12 -15.10
C GLU A 195 -11.35 0.93 -15.87
N ALA A 196 -11.58 0.58 -17.13
CA ALA A 196 -12.57 1.23 -17.98
C ALA A 196 -14.01 1.05 -17.46
N GLU A 197 -14.38 -0.17 -17.10
CA GLU A 197 -15.70 -0.45 -16.52
C GLU A 197 -15.91 0.26 -15.17
N ASN A 198 -14.90 0.30 -14.31
CA ASN A 198 -15.02 1.00 -13.03
C ASN A 198 -15.08 2.53 -13.20
N ALA A 199 -14.39 3.08 -14.20
CA ALA A 199 -14.48 4.50 -14.54
C ALA A 199 -15.89 4.87 -15.02
N LEU A 200 -16.54 4.00 -15.82
CA LEU A 200 -17.94 4.18 -16.22
C LEU A 200 -18.89 4.17 -15.01
N ARG A 201 -18.73 3.20 -14.10
CA ARG A 201 -19.53 3.15 -12.86
C ARG A 201 -19.32 4.41 -12.01
N ALA A 202 -18.08 4.87 -11.87
CA ALA A 202 -17.80 6.09 -11.12
C ALA A 202 -18.42 7.33 -11.79
N LYS A 203 -18.35 7.43 -13.13
CA LYS A 203 -19.03 8.50 -13.90
C LYS A 203 -20.52 8.53 -13.64
N GLU A 204 -21.16 7.36 -13.64
CA GLU A 204 -22.59 7.22 -13.42
C GLU A 204 -23.02 7.69 -12.03
N HIS A 205 -22.26 7.34 -10.99
CA HIS A 205 -22.63 7.64 -9.61
C HIS A 205 -22.18 9.02 -9.10
N TYR A 206 -20.98 9.44 -9.46
CA TYR A 206 -20.36 10.66 -8.92
C TYR A 206 -20.36 11.82 -9.92
N GLY A 207 -20.61 11.53 -11.20
CA GLY A 207 -20.25 12.45 -12.28
C GLY A 207 -18.73 12.59 -12.41
N ILE A 208 -18.30 13.24 -13.49
CA ILE A 208 -16.89 13.60 -13.67
C ILE A 208 -16.88 15.02 -14.20
N ASN A 209 -16.12 15.89 -13.55
CA ASN A 209 -15.82 17.22 -14.06
C ASN A 209 -14.34 17.55 -13.78
N THR A 210 -13.85 18.57 -14.47
CA THR A 210 -12.44 18.97 -14.40
C THR A 210 -12.02 19.37 -12.98
N GLU A 211 -12.88 20.07 -12.24
CA GLU A 211 -12.60 20.55 -10.89
C GLU A 211 -12.40 19.39 -9.89
N LEU A 212 -13.25 18.37 -9.97
CA LEU A 212 -13.15 17.17 -9.14
C LEU A 212 -11.85 16.41 -9.41
N LEU A 213 -11.50 16.23 -10.69
CA LEU A 213 -10.27 15.53 -11.06
C LEU A 213 -9.03 16.31 -10.62
N GLU A 214 -9.05 17.64 -10.74
CA GLU A 214 -7.94 18.49 -10.33
C GLU A 214 -7.74 18.48 -8.82
N ARG A 215 -8.83 18.46 -8.03
CA ARG A 215 -8.75 18.26 -6.58
C ARG A 215 -8.01 16.96 -6.23
N TYR A 216 -8.29 15.86 -6.93
CA TYR A 216 -7.59 14.59 -6.68
C TYR A 216 -6.14 14.59 -7.19
N ARG A 217 -5.82 15.33 -8.26
CA ARG A 217 -4.43 15.53 -8.70
C ARG A 217 -3.62 16.28 -7.66
N GLU A 218 -4.18 17.34 -7.08
CA GLU A 218 -3.51 18.10 -6.02
C GLU A 218 -3.30 17.23 -4.76
N LEU A 219 -4.27 16.38 -4.40
CA LEU A 219 -4.09 15.42 -3.31
C LEU A 219 -3.00 14.38 -3.61
N ALA A 220 -2.91 13.90 -4.86
CA ALA A 220 -1.82 13.02 -5.29
C ALA A 220 -0.46 13.74 -5.22
N ALA A 221 -0.38 15.00 -5.66
CA ALA A 221 0.82 15.82 -5.58
C ALA A 221 1.26 16.03 -4.12
N ASN A 222 0.31 16.32 -3.23
CA ASN A 222 0.59 16.41 -1.80
C ASN A 222 1.14 15.10 -1.23
N ALA A 223 0.67 13.93 -1.69
CA ALA A 223 1.27 12.65 -1.31
C ALA A 223 2.77 12.56 -1.68
N LEU A 224 3.13 13.08 -2.86
CA LEU A 224 4.51 13.07 -3.35
C LEU A 224 5.39 14.08 -2.61
N ARG A 225 4.84 15.24 -2.21
CA ARG A 225 5.53 16.21 -1.35
C ARG A 225 5.97 15.61 -0.01
N ILE A 226 5.19 14.69 0.56
CA ILE A 226 5.58 13.93 1.77
C ILE A 226 6.88 13.14 1.54
N VAL A 227 7.04 12.58 0.34
CA VAL A 227 8.19 11.76 -0.02
C VAL A 227 9.42 12.63 -0.29
N THR A 228 9.24 13.80 -0.92
CA THR A 228 10.34 14.75 -1.19
C THR A 228 10.76 15.54 0.05
N GLY A 229 9.98 15.50 1.13
CA GLY A 229 10.25 16.26 2.35
C GLY A 229 9.90 17.75 2.22
N GLU A 230 9.11 18.12 1.21
CA GLU A 230 8.51 19.45 1.12
C GLU A 230 7.50 19.62 2.25
N ASP A 231 7.49 20.81 2.87
CA ASP A 231 6.52 21.15 3.91
C ASP A 231 5.11 20.95 3.36
N LEU A 232 4.39 19.97 3.93
CA LEU A 232 2.98 19.83 3.65
C LEU A 232 2.27 21.09 4.13
N ILE A 233 1.39 21.64 3.28
CA ILE A 233 0.34 22.52 3.76
C ILE A 233 -0.47 21.71 4.75
N GLU A 234 -0.33 21.99 6.05
CA GLU A 234 -1.11 21.35 7.10
C GLU A 234 -2.60 21.56 6.80
N ILE A 235 -3.27 20.52 6.32
CA ILE A 235 -4.72 20.49 6.34
C ILE A 235 -5.08 20.04 7.76
N PRO A 236 -5.69 20.90 8.60
CA PRO A 236 -5.88 20.59 10.01
C PRO A 236 -6.65 19.27 10.18
N GLU A 237 -5.99 18.25 10.75
CA GLU A 237 -6.55 16.90 10.94
C GLU A 237 -7.90 16.94 11.68
N ALA A 238 -8.07 17.90 12.59
CA ALA A 238 -9.30 18.14 13.33
C ALA A 238 -10.51 18.48 12.45
N LYS A 239 -10.30 19.20 11.34
CA LYS A 239 -11.37 19.59 10.41
C LYS A 239 -11.89 18.37 9.64
N ARG A 240 -10.97 17.53 9.14
CA ARG A 240 -11.34 16.29 8.44
C ARG A 240 -12.01 15.28 9.37
N LYS A 241 -11.52 15.13 10.60
CA LYS A 241 -12.11 14.20 11.58
C LYS A 241 -13.58 14.53 11.88
N ALA A 242 -13.90 15.80 12.13
CA ALA A 242 -15.26 16.24 12.42
C ALA A 242 -16.20 16.15 11.20
N GLU A 243 -15.68 16.42 9.99
CA GLU A 243 -16.45 16.27 8.74
C GLU A 243 -16.71 14.78 8.40
N GLN A 244 -15.73 13.92 8.69
CA GLN A 244 -15.76 12.50 8.34
C GLN A 244 -16.60 11.66 9.29
N TYR A 245 -16.67 12.00 10.59
CA TYR A 245 -17.51 11.34 11.59
C TYR A 245 -18.00 12.36 12.61
N PRO A 246 -19.24 12.87 12.48
CA PRO A 246 -19.87 13.64 13.54
C PRO A 246 -19.87 12.84 14.85
N ALA A 247 -19.66 13.50 15.99
CA ALA A 247 -19.63 12.82 17.29
C ALA A 247 -20.92 12.00 17.55
N GLU A 248 -22.04 12.50 17.03
CA GLU A 248 -23.38 11.88 17.09
C GLU A 248 -23.44 10.50 16.42
N ASP A 249 -22.74 10.33 15.31
CA ASP A 249 -22.73 9.07 14.53
C ASP A 249 -21.68 8.09 15.06
N MET A 250 -20.71 8.58 15.84
CA MET A 250 -19.70 7.74 16.48
C MET A 250 -20.26 6.90 17.64
N ASP A 251 -21.19 7.42 18.42
CA ASP A 251 -21.84 6.65 19.50
C ASP A 251 -22.67 5.48 18.94
N VAL A 252 -23.27 5.66 17.75
CA VAL A 252 -24.02 4.59 17.06
C VAL A 252 -23.07 3.53 16.47
N TRP A 253 -21.88 3.96 16.04
CA TRP A 253 -20.82 3.06 15.62
C TRP A 253 -20.41 2.10 16.76
N GLU A 254 -20.30 2.58 17.99
CA GLU A 254 -19.97 1.75 19.17
C GLU A 254 -21.04 0.68 19.47
N GLY A 255 -22.30 0.94 19.11
CA GLY A 255 -23.44 0.03 19.36
C GLY A 255 -23.70 -1.00 18.26
N THR A 256 -23.01 -0.94 17.12
CA THR A 256 -23.26 -1.86 16.01
C THR A 256 -22.46 -3.15 16.21
N GLU A 257 -23.01 -4.10 16.97
CA GLU A 257 -22.38 -5.39 17.19
C GLU A 257 -22.10 -6.12 15.86
N PRO A 258 -20.86 -6.57 15.59
CA PRO A 258 -20.64 -7.52 14.51
C PRO A 258 -21.34 -8.84 14.87
N HIS A 259 -22.30 -9.25 14.03
CA HIS A 259 -23.10 -10.46 14.24
C HIS A 259 -22.19 -11.71 14.45
N PRO A 260 -22.49 -12.62 15.39
CA PRO A 260 -21.65 -13.79 15.70
C PRO A 260 -21.35 -14.73 14.51
N SER A 261 -22.11 -14.62 13.42
CA SER A 261 -21.91 -15.39 12.18
C SER A 261 -20.74 -14.87 11.31
N GLU A 262 -19.99 -13.90 11.80
CA GLU A 262 -18.78 -13.35 11.16
C GLU A 262 -17.45 -13.88 11.75
N ALA A 263 -17.49 -14.76 12.76
CA ALA A 263 -16.29 -15.44 13.24
C ALA A 263 -15.75 -16.44 12.18
N PRO A 264 -14.44 -16.48 11.90
CA PRO A 264 -13.87 -17.58 11.13
C PRO A 264 -14.06 -18.87 11.96
N GLY A 265 -14.66 -19.89 11.34
CA GLY A 265 -14.75 -21.22 11.92
C GLY A 265 -13.38 -21.68 12.36
N VAL A 266 -13.21 -21.85 13.68
CA VAL A 266 -12.01 -22.39 14.30
C VAL A 266 -11.71 -23.74 13.66
N ARG A 267 -10.59 -23.83 12.93
CA ARG A 267 -9.96 -25.12 12.68
C ARG A 267 -9.01 -25.37 13.83
N GLU A 268 -9.44 -26.19 14.78
CA GLU A 268 -8.51 -26.89 15.66
C GLU A 268 -7.64 -27.84 14.82
N GLY A 269 -6.33 -27.80 15.06
CA GLY A 269 -5.39 -28.83 14.61
C GLY A 269 -4.70 -28.57 13.26
N ALA A 270 -3.60 -27.81 13.29
CA ALA A 270 -2.42 -28.08 12.45
C ALA A 270 -1.21 -27.36 13.06
N GLU A 271 -0.35 -28.12 13.72
CA GLU A 271 1.00 -27.67 14.10
C GLU A 271 1.74 -27.21 12.85
N ALA A 272 2.06 -25.92 12.77
CA ALA A 272 3.01 -25.40 11.80
C ALA A 272 4.41 -25.61 12.37
N GLN A 273 5.06 -26.70 11.93
CA GLN A 273 6.50 -26.88 12.08
C GLN A 273 7.22 -25.79 11.26
N ALA A 274 8.03 -24.99 11.94
CA ALA A 274 9.00 -24.11 11.32
C ALA A 274 10.24 -24.92 10.89
N PRO A 275 10.77 -24.77 9.67
CA PRO A 275 12.12 -25.22 9.37
C PRO A 275 13.12 -24.04 9.43
N PHE A 276 14.35 -24.41 9.77
CA PHE A 276 15.60 -23.63 9.81
C PHE A 276 15.95 -22.89 11.10
N SER A 277 16.37 -23.70 12.09
CA SER A 277 17.46 -23.36 13.01
C SER A 277 18.78 -23.96 12.48
N GLY A 278 19.71 -23.12 12.04
CA GLY A 278 21.10 -23.49 11.81
C GLY A 278 21.93 -22.94 12.96
N THR A 279 22.35 -23.83 13.85
CA THR A 279 23.12 -23.52 15.06
C THR A 279 24.61 -23.51 14.76
N ALA A 280 25.30 -22.45 15.19
CA ALA A 280 26.73 -22.47 15.44
C ALA A 280 27.00 -21.70 16.74
N SER A 281 27.11 -22.45 17.84
CA SER A 281 27.62 -21.92 19.12
C SER A 281 29.13 -21.75 19.07
N PRO A 282 29.68 -20.82 19.87
CA PRO A 282 30.84 -21.19 20.66
C PRO A 282 30.65 -20.95 22.16
N LYS A 283 31.45 -21.71 22.90
CA LYS A 283 31.45 -21.94 24.34
C LYS A 283 31.92 -20.72 25.14
N SER A 284 31.35 -20.60 26.33
CA SER A 284 31.80 -19.77 27.46
C SER A 284 33.22 -20.12 27.91
N LEU A 285 34.01 -19.10 28.26
CA LEU A 285 35.15 -19.18 29.18
C LEU A 285 35.21 -17.90 30.03
N HIS A 286 35.67 -18.10 31.26
CA HIS A 286 35.66 -17.20 32.41
C HIS A 286 36.33 -15.83 32.23
N GLY A 287 35.88 -14.87 33.03
CA GLY A 287 36.36 -13.49 33.04
C GLY A 287 37.59 -13.21 33.91
N LYS A 288 37.93 -11.91 33.93
CA LYS A 288 38.62 -11.17 34.99
C LYS A 288 38.42 -9.66 34.77
N GLU A 289 38.30 -8.96 35.88
CA GLU A 289 38.14 -7.51 36.04
C GLU A 289 39.32 -6.72 35.46
N GLU A 290 39.07 -5.50 34.98
CA GLU A 290 39.73 -4.29 35.54
C GLU A 290 39.12 -2.98 35.01
N SER A 291 39.09 -2.01 35.90
CA SER A 291 38.61 -0.64 35.81
C SER A 291 39.48 0.27 34.93
N GLY A 292 38.86 1.20 34.19
CA GLY A 292 39.55 2.32 33.56
C GLY A 292 38.60 3.45 33.18
N VAL A 293 38.61 4.52 33.97
CA VAL A 293 37.97 5.82 33.68
C VAL A 293 38.80 6.58 32.63
N ARG A 294 38.19 7.02 31.52
CA ARG A 294 38.57 8.19 30.68
C ARG A 294 37.32 8.63 29.91
N GLU A 295 36.74 9.79 30.26
CA GLU A 295 36.89 11.10 29.59
C GLU A 295 36.19 11.21 28.23
N GLY A 296 35.48 12.34 28.06
CA GLY A 296 34.37 12.52 27.13
C GLY A 296 34.72 12.46 25.65
N VAL A 297 33.69 12.11 24.86
CA VAL A 297 33.67 12.26 23.41
C VAL A 297 32.48 13.14 23.07
N GLU A 298 32.77 14.34 22.59
CA GLU A 298 31.82 15.26 21.96
C GLU A 298 31.20 14.63 20.70
N PRO A 299 29.97 15.02 20.32
CA PRO A 299 29.28 14.43 19.17
C PRO A 299 29.93 14.90 17.86
N HIS A 300 30.32 13.93 17.01
CA HIS A 300 30.70 14.18 15.63
C HIS A 300 29.43 14.41 14.78
N PRO A 301 29.43 15.39 13.86
CA PRO A 301 28.26 15.67 13.02
C PRO A 301 28.13 14.61 11.92
N GLU A 302 26.91 14.10 11.71
CA GLU A 302 26.54 13.39 10.48
C GLU A 302 26.44 14.44 9.35
N GLU A 303 27.51 14.55 8.58
CA GLU A 303 27.48 15.21 7.28
C GLU A 303 26.69 14.34 6.30
N SER A 304 25.63 14.92 5.74
CA SER A 304 24.96 14.44 4.54
C SER A 304 25.95 14.48 3.37
N GLU A 305 26.57 13.34 3.05
CA GLU A 305 27.31 13.20 1.80
C GLU A 305 26.34 13.35 0.63
N VAL A 306 26.48 14.47 -0.10
CA VAL A 306 25.82 14.69 -1.37
C VAL A 306 26.40 13.67 -2.35
N LEU A 307 25.63 12.63 -2.69
CA LEU A 307 26.03 11.57 -3.62
C LEU A 307 26.21 12.17 -5.02
N ASN A 308 27.45 12.43 -5.42
CA ASN A 308 27.84 12.88 -6.76
C ASN A 308 28.80 11.86 -7.40
N GLU A 309 29.14 12.06 -8.68
CA GLU A 309 30.11 11.25 -9.43
C GLU A 309 31.51 11.19 -8.77
N ASN A 310 31.81 12.07 -7.81
CA ASN A 310 33.15 12.23 -7.22
C ASN A 310 33.44 11.26 -6.06
N ASN A 311 32.52 10.36 -5.69
CA ASN A 311 32.71 9.40 -4.59
C ASN A 311 32.33 7.95 -4.99
N LEU A 312 32.71 7.54 -6.20
CA LEU A 312 32.55 6.18 -6.70
C LEU A 312 33.72 5.29 -6.25
N SER A 313 33.43 4.02 -5.92
CA SER A 313 34.48 3.01 -5.76
C SER A 313 35.16 2.71 -7.10
N ASP A 314 36.37 2.14 -7.08
CA ASP A 314 37.10 1.78 -8.31
C ASP A 314 36.26 0.87 -9.24
N GLU A 315 35.48 -0.05 -8.66
CA GLU A 315 34.59 -0.96 -9.40
C GLU A 315 33.35 -0.25 -9.95
N GLU A 316 32.77 0.67 -9.18
CA GLU A 316 31.63 1.48 -9.61
C GLU A 316 32.03 2.42 -10.76
N SER A 317 33.21 3.05 -10.68
CA SER A 317 33.77 3.88 -11.74
C SER A 317 34.03 3.07 -13.02
N ALA A 318 34.58 1.86 -12.90
CA ALA A 318 34.83 1.00 -14.05
C ALA A 318 33.51 0.60 -14.76
N VAL A 319 32.49 0.19 -14.01
CA VAL A 319 31.17 -0.15 -14.56
C VAL A 319 30.50 1.07 -15.18
N TYR A 320 30.57 2.23 -14.52
CA TYR A 320 30.01 3.48 -15.02
C TYR A 320 30.63 3.88 -16.37
N GLU A 321 31.96 3.86 -16.49
CA GLU A 321 32.66 4.21 -17.74
C GLU A 321 32.38 3.21 -18.87
N ILE A 322 32.22 1.91 -18.56
CA ILE A 322 31.78 0.93 -19.56
C ILE A 322 30.40 1.33 -20.09
N ILE A 323 29.41 1.56 -19.22
CA ILE A 323 28.04 1.91 -19.65
C ILE A 323 28.03 3.25 -20.41
N LYS A 324 28.82 4.22 -19.97
CA LYS A 324 28.97 5.53 -20.63
C LYS A 324 29.47 5.43 -22.06
N SER A 325 30.22 4.38 -22.39
CA SER A 325 30.73 4.17 -23.74
C SER A 325 29.68 3.67 -24.75
N PHE A 326 28.48 3.28 -24.29
CA PHE A 326 27.39 2.74 -25.12
C PHE A 326 26.23 3.75 -25.27
N ASP A 327 26.54 4.96 -25.74
CA ASP A 327 25.63 6.02 -26.22
C ASP A 327 24.17 5.97 -25.67
N GLU A 328 23.14 6.22 -26.49
CA GLU A 328 21.73 6.24 -26.05
C GLU A 328 21.07 4.86 -25.98
N GLU A 329 21.68 3.83 -26.60
CA GLU A 329 21.14 2.48 -26.70
C GLU A 329 21.27 1.70 -25.38
N GLY A 330 22.25 2.04 -24.54
CA GLY A 330 22.49 1.37 -23.26
C GLY A 330 23.14 -0.02 -23.42
N VAL A 331 23.42 -0.66 -22.28
CA VAL A 331 24.12 -1.96 -22.22
C VAL A 331 23.26 -2.98 -21.50
N ASN A 332 23.12 -4.18 -22.09
CA ASN A 332 22.49 -5.29 -21.39
C ASN A 332 23.38 -5.78 -20.24
N ILE A 333 22.82 -6.01 -19.07
CA ILE A 333 23.58 -6.42 -17.88
C ILE A 333 24.28 -7.79 -18.01
N ASN A 334 23.86 -8.67 -18.93
CA ASN A 334 24.63 -9.88 -19.24
C ASN A 334 25.91 -9.54 -20.02
N GLU A 335 25.81 -8.64 -21.00
CA GLU A 335 26.96 -8.16 -21.76
C GLU A 335 27.90 -7.34 -20.88
N LEU A 336 27.35 -6.55 -19.95
CA LEU A 336 28.10 -5.81 -18.95
C LEU A 336 28.88 -6.73 -18.01
N ALA A 337 28.32 -7.87 -17.61
CA ALA A 337 29.01 -8.86 -16.80
C ALA A 337 30.20 -9.49 -17.55
N ASP A 338 30.03 -9.74 -18.85
CA ASP A 338 31.10 -10.28 -19.71
C ASP A 338 32.23 -9.27 -19.92
N MET A 339 31.91 -7.97 -20.07
CA MET A 339 32.90 -6.91 -20.31
C MET A 339 33.64 -6.44 -19.05
N SER A 340 32.98 -6.47 -17.90
CA SER A 340 33.58 -6.04 -16.62
C SER A 340 34.35 -7.15 -15.90
N GLU A 341 34.20 -8.41 -16.33
CA GLU A 341 34.68 -9.61 -15.61
C GLU A 341 34.14 -9.71 -14.15
N ILE A 342 33.05 -8.99 -13.84
CA ILE A 342 32.43 -8.97 -12.51
C ILE A 342 31.33 -10.03 -12.41
N SER A 343 31.28 -10.75 -11.28
CA SER A 343 30.23 -11.73 -11.04
C SER A 343 28.85 -11.08 -10.97
N ARG A 344 27.82 -11.75 -11.51
CA ARG A 344 26.47 -11.18 -11.60
C ARG A 344 25.89 -10.64 -10.28
N PRO A 345 25.98 -11.36 -9.13
CA PRO A 345 25.45 -10.84 -7.87
C PRO A 345 26.13 -9.53 -7.42
N HIS A 346 27.43 -9.41 -7.68
CA HIS A 346 28.20 -8.21 -7.33
C HIS A 346 27.92 -7.06 -8.30
N LEU A 347 27.71 -7.37 -9.58
CA LEU A 347 27.29 -6.40 -10.57
C LEU A 347 25.89 -5.83 -10.27
N ASP A 348 24.95 -6.67 -9.82
CA ASP A 348 23.62 -6.23 -9.41
C ASP A 348 23.69 -5.22 -8.24
N ASP A 349 24.62 -5.42 -7.28
CA ASP A 349 24.85 -4.50 -6.16
C ASP A 349 25.45 -3.16 -6.62
N ILE A 350 26.40 -3.19 -7.56
CA ILE A 350 27.01 -2.01 -8.18
C ILE A 350 25.97 -1.22 -8.98
N ILE A 351 25.18 -1.88 -9.82
CA ILE A 351 24.11 -1.25 -10.59
C ILE A 351 23.06 -0.65 -9.66
N ALA A 352 22.65 -1.36 -8.61
CA ALA A 352 21.74 -0.82 -7.62
C ALA A 352 22.33 0.42 -6.90
N SER A 353 23.65 0.45 -6.69
CA SER A 353 24.35 1.63 -6.14
C SER A 353 24.29 2.83 -7.11
N LEU A 354 24.64 2.62 -8.37
CA LEU A 354 24.65 3.66 -9.41
C LEU A 354 23.24 4.20 -9.72
N LEU A 355 22.22 3.33 -9.76
CA LEU A 355 20.81 3.71 -9.89
C LEU A 355 20.33 4.55 -8.69
N ARG A 356 20.69 4.17 -7.46
CA ARG A 356 20.36 4.98 -6.26
C ARG A 356 20.98 6.37 -6.32
N ARG A 357 22.15 6.51 -6.94
CA ARG A 357 22.87 7.78 -7.14
C ARG A 357 22.39 8.58 -8.35
N HIS A 358 21.39 8.10 -9.09
CA HIS A 358 20.87 8.76 -10.30
C HIS A 358 21.96 9.00 -11.37
N LEU A 359 22.93 8.09 -11.45
CA LEU A 359 23.96 8.11 -12.50
C LEU A 359 23.56 7.26 -13.71
N LEU A 360 22.69 6.27 -13.49
CA LEU A 360 22.14 5.39 -14.51
C LEU A 360 20.62 5.44 -14.54
N GLU A 361 20.05 5.08 -15.69
CA GLU A 361 18.65 4.73 -15.85
C GLU A 361 18.49 3.39 -16.57
N GLU A 362 17.34 2.75 -16.36
CA GLU A 362 16.97 1.47 -16.96
C GLU A 362 15.80 1.69 -17.95
N PRO A 363 16.07 2.05 -19.22
CA PRO A 363 15.02 2.30 -20.22
C PRO A 363 14.20 1.05 -20.55
N GLU A 364 14.84 -0.12 -20.56
CA GLU A 364 14.22 -1.43 -20.74
C GLU A 364 14.76 -2.40 -19.68
N PRO A 365 13.99 -3.44 -19.29
CA PRO A 365 14.44 -4.42 -18.32
C PRO A 365 15.80 -4.97 -18.70
N ASP A 366 16.75 -4.97 -17.75
CA ASP A 366 18.11 -5.46 -17.91
C ASP A 366 19.01 -4.62 -18.86
N ILE A 367 18.58 -3.43 -19.32
CA ILE A 367 19.39 -2.50 -20.14
C ILE A 367 19.65 -1.22 -19.35
N PHE A 368 20.92 -0.84 -19.20
CA PHE A 368 21.34 0.33 -18.42
C PHE A 368 22.05 1.37 -19.28
N ARG A 369 21.75 2.65 -19.09
CA ARG A 369 22.48 3.76 -19.74
C ARG A 369 22.75 4.90 -18.77
N VAL A 370 23.76 5.71 -19.07
CA VAL A 370 24.10 6.90 -18.27
C VAL A 370 23.06 8.00 -18.49
N ILE A 371 22.66 8.67 -17.41
CA ILE A 371 21.77 9.83 -17.50
C ILE A 371 22.58 11.02 -18.03
N GLN A 372 22.29 11.46 -19.26
CA GLN A 372 22.83 12.68 -19.83
C GLN A 372 22.07 13.87 -19.22
N TRP A 373 22.74 14.63 -18.35
CA TRP A 373 22.22 15.92 -17.90
C TRP A 373 22.55 16.95 -18.99
N GLU A 374 21.56 17.35 -19.79
CA GLU A 374 21.70 18.57 -20.59
C GLU A 374 21.87 19.73 -19.61
N GLU A 375 23.08 20.29 -19.55
CA GLU A 375 23.29 21.60 -18.92
C GLU A 375 22.44 22.61 -19.69
N ASN A 376 21.25 22.92 -19.16
CA ASN A 376 20.51 24.11 -19.56
C ASN A 376 21.31 25.34 -19.09
N GLU A 377 22.32 25.73 -19.87
CA GLU A 377 22.81 27.10 -19.93
C GLU A 377 21.77 27.95 -20.68
N GLU A 378 20.74 28.43 -19.97
CA GLU A 378 19.84 29.56 -20.27
C GLU A 378 18.63 29.40 -19.31
N GLU A 379 18.31 30.26 -18.35
CA GLU A 379 18.25 31.73 -18.36
C GLU A 379 18.71 32.33 -17.00
N MET A 380 19.28 33.54 -17.11
CA MET A 380 19.71 34.44 -16.02
C MET A 380 18.61 34.86 -15.04
#